data_AF-A0A3M8VXG7-F1
#
_entry.id   AF-A0A3M8VXG7-F1
#
_cell.length_a   1.000
_cell.length_b   1.000
_cell.length_c   1.000
_cell.angle_alpha   90.00
_cell.angle_beta   90.00
_cell.angle_gamma   90.00
#
_symmetry.space_group_name_H-M   'P 1'
#
loop_
_entity.id
_entity.type
_entity.pdbx_description
1 polymer ?
#
loop_
_entity_poly.entity_id
_entity_poly.type
_entity_poly.pdbx_seq_one_letter_code
_entity_poly.pdbx_strand_id
1 'polypeptide(L)'
;MRKRAPHMNTSCTSAPLAGNQHRPRWRKSSYSVGEGQCVEIAASGGRLLIRESDDPGVFLTTAPATLAAFLRGAKAGTFDA
;
A
#
# COMPACT_ATOMS: atom_id res chain seq x y z
N MET A 1 -1.22 -24.22 13.87
CA MET A 1 -1.74 -22.86 14.15
C MET A 1 -2.32 -22.23 12.90
N ARG A 2 -3.65 -22.10 12.79
CA ARG A 2 -4.31 -21.35 11.71
C ARG A 2 -4.23 -19.87 12.08
N LYS A 3 -3.37 -19.07 11.42
CA LYS A 3 -3.34 -17.62 11.64
C LYS A 3 -4.70 -17.06 11.18
N ARG A 4 -5.51 -16.61 12.12
CA ARG A 4 -6.80 -15.93 11.87
C ARG A 4 -6.54 -14.80 10.86
N ALA A 5 -7.39 -14.74 9.83
CA ALA A 5 -7.37 -13.65 8.87
C ALA A 5 -7.53 -12.31 9.62
N PRO A 6 -6.65 -11.31 9.41
CA PRO A 6 -6.84 -10.02 10.04
C PRO A 6 -8.10 -9.39 9.47
N HIS A 7 -9.01 -9.03 10.35
CA HIS A 7 -10.15 -8.19 10.05
C HIS A 7 -9.63 -6.94 9.34
N MET A 8 -9.99 -6.76 8.07
CA MET A 8 -9.68 -5.56 7.29
C MET A 8 -10.31 -4.37 8.02
N ASN A 9 -9.48 -3.52 8.65
CA ASN A 9 -9.98 -2.33 9.32
C ASN A 9 -10.34 -1.28 8.25
N THR A 10 -11.64 -1.04 8.10
CA THR A 10 -12.31 -0.40 6.95
C THR A 10 -12.14 1.13 6.88
N SER A 11 -11.39 1.78 7.78
CA SER A 11 -11.49 3.24 7.91
C SER A 11 -10.90 4.06 6.74
N CYS A 12 -9.69 3.79 6.26
CA CYS A 12 -9.22 4.51 5.05
C CYS A 12 -9.77 3.83 3.79
N THR A 13 -10.95 4.26 3.35
CA THR A 13 -11.45 4.03 1.99
C THR A 13 -11.36 5.36 1.27
N SER A 14 -10.41 5.52 0.35
CA SER A 14 -10.28 6.76 -0.42
C SER A 14 -11.59 7.06 -1.16
N ALA A 15 -12.19 8.23 -0.89
CA ALA A 15 -13.44 8.68 -1.49
C ALA A 15 -13.38 8.66 -3.04
N PRO A 16 -14.50 8.38 -3.73
CA PRO A 16 -14.55 8.43 -5.18
C PRO A 16 -14.63 9.90 -5.64
N LEU A 17 -13.60 10.42 -6.32
CA LEU A 17 -13.79 11.63 -7.14
C LEU A 17 -14.48 11.18 -8.45
N ALA A 18 -15.61 11.82 -8.74
CA ALA A 18 -16.39 11.61 -9.96
C ALA A 18 -15.53 11.80 -11.22
N GLY A 19 -15.61 10.84 -12.14
CA GLY A 19 -14.91 10.88 -13.43
C GLY A 19 -14.40 9.50 -13.84
N ASN A 20 -14.76 9.07 -15.05
CA ASN A 20 -14.59 7.73 -15.60
C ASN A 20 -13.10 7.35 -15.84
N GLN A 21 -12.37 7.07 -14.77
CA GLN A 21 -10.98 6.61 -14.80
C GLN A 21 -10.87 5.35 -13.95
N HIS A 22 -10.20 4.31 -14.45
CA HIS A 22 -9.99 3.04 -13.76
C HIS A 22 -9.24 3.26 -12.44
N ARG A 23 -9.97 3.56 -11.36
CA ARG A 23 -9.36 3.91 -10.08
C ARG A 23 -8.56 2.71 -9.57
N PRO A 24 -7.26 2.87 -9.30
CA PRO A 24 -6.48 1.80 -8.71
C PRO A 24 -7.14 1.33 -7.41
N ARG A 25 -7.31 0.01 -7.27
CA ARG A 25 -7.86 -0.58 -6.05
C ARG A 25 -6.78 -0.62 -4.98
N TRP A 26 -6.72 0.43 -4.17
CA TRP A 26 -5.79 0.56 -3.05
C TRP A 26 -6.07 -0.47 -1.95
N ARG A 27 -4.99 -1.05 -1.42
CA ARG A 27 -4.99 -1.98 -0.28
C ARG A 27 -4.11 -1.43 0.81
N LYS A 28 -4.70 -1.16 1.96
CA LYS A 28 -4.03 -0.75 3.20
C LYS A 28 -3.21 -1.90 3.79
N SER A 29 -2.05 -1.59 4.36
CA SER A 29 -1.32 -2.51 5.23
C SER A 29 -2.13 -2.84 6.50
N SER A 30 -2.12 -4.10 6.93
CA SER A 30 -2.71 -4.50 8.22
C SER A 30 -1.94 -4.00 9.44
N TYR A 31 -0.73 -3.47 9.23
CA TYR A 31 0.11 -2.91 10.29
C TYR A 31 -0.14 -1.41 10.50
N SER A 32 -0.88 -0.76 9.60
CA SER A 32 -1.27 0.64 9.79
C SER A 32 -2.39 0.71 10.83
N VAL A 33 -2.14 1.45 11.90
CA VAL A 33 -3.06 1.70 13.01
C VAL A 33 -3.39 3.18 13.08
N GLY A 34 -4.60 3.52 13.51
CA GLY A 34 -5.07 4.91 13.54
C GLY A 34 -5.42 5.48 12.16
N GLU A 35 -5.59 6.79 12.13
CA GLU A 35 -5.89 7.56 10.92
C GLU A 35 -4.61 8.25 10.40
N GLY A 36 -4.52 8.44 9.10
CA GLY A 36 -3.53 9.33 8.46
C GLY A 36 -2.20 8.70 8.03
N GLN A 37 -1.65 7.75 8.78
CA GLN A 37 -0.31 7.20 8.50
C GLN A 37 -0.35 5.82 7.85
N CYS A 38 -1.28 5.63 6.90
CA CYS A 38 -1.48 4.35 6.24
C CYS A 38 -0.63 4.22 4.97
N VAL A 39 0.16 3.14 4.89
CA VAL A 39 0.80 2.74 3.63
C VAL A 39 -0.18 1.89 2.83
N GLU A 40 -0.38 2.27 1.57
CA GLU A 40 -1.31 1.62 0.65
C GLU A 40 -0.61 1.21 -0.65
N ILE A 41 -1.06 0.08 -1.22
CA ILE A 41 -0.54 -0.45 -2.49
C ILE A 41 -1.69 -0.74 -3.46
N ALA A 42 -1.50 -0.43 -4.74
CA ALA A 42 -2.41 -0.83 -5.81
C ALA A 42 -1.65 -1.45 -6.99
N ALA A 43 -2.28 -2.39 -7.70
CA ALA A 43 -1.81 -2.87 -8.99
C ALA A 43 -2.36 -1.98 -10.11
N SER A 44 -1.51 -1.62 -11.07
CA SER A 44 -1.89 -0.83 -12.25
C SER A 44 -1.01 -1.22 -13.44
N GLY A 45 -1.62 -1.81 -14.48
CA GLY A 45 -0.92 -2.11 -15.74
C GLY A 45 0.38 -2.91 -15.60
N GLY A 46 0.42 -3.90 -14.73
CA GLY A 46 1.64 -4.70 -14.46
C GLY A 46 2.67 -4.04 -13.53
N ARG A 47 2.39 -2.83 -13.05
CA ARG A 47 3.19 -2.09 -12.07
C ARG A 47 2.47 -2.03 -10.74
N LEU A 48 3.21 -1.61 -9.71
CA LEU A 48 2.68 -1.33 -8.38
C LEU A 48 2.76 0.16 -8.10
N LEU A 49 1.70 0.69 -7.52
CA LEU A 49 1.65 2.03 -6.95
C LEU A 49 1.75 1.91 -5.43
N ILE A 50 2.55 2.76 -4.79
CA ILE A 50 2.72 2.82 -3.34
C ILE A 50 2.51 4.26 -2.90
N ARG A 51 1.69 4.49 -1.87
CA ARG A 51 1.45 5.83 -1.32
C ARG A 51 1.23 5.80 0.19
N GLU A 52 1.25 6.99 0.78
CA GLU A 52 0.74 7.26 2.12
C GLU A 52 -0.67 7.87 2.04
N SER A 53 -1.51 7.64 3.05
CA SER A 53 -2.87 8.17 3.07
C SER A 53 -2.96 9.67 3.35
N ASP A 54 -1.98 10.25 4.07
CA ASP A 54 -1.96 11.68 4.39
C ASP A 54 -1.63 12.57 3.18
N ASP A 55 -0.94 12.03 2.16
CA ASP A 55 -0.72 12.70 0.87
C ASP A 55 -1.10 11.76 -0.30
N PRO A 56 -2.41 11.56 -0.55
CA PRO A 56 -2.89 10.53 -1.46
C PRO A 56 -2.67 10.85 -2.95
N GLY A 57 -2.23 12.08 -3.26
CA GLY A 57 -1.91 12.55 -4.61
C GLY A 57 -0.50 12.18 -5.07
N VAL A 58 0.39 11.87 -4.14
CA VAL A 58 1.78 11.50 -4.41
C VAL A 58 1.96 10.00 -4.23
N PHE A 59 2.44 9.32 -5.27
CA PHE A 59 2.67 7.88 -5.21
C PHE A 59 3.89 7.46 -6.02
N LEU A 60 4.62 6.48 -5.49
CA LEU A 60 5.71 5.82 -6.17
C LEU A 60 5.18 4.74 -7.10
N THR A 61 5.65 4.70 -8.34
CA THR A 61 5.34 3.62 -9.28
C THR A 61 6.56 2.70 -9.45
N THR A 62 6.43 1.43 -9.09
CA THR A 62 7.54 0.46 -9.13
C THR A 62 7.15 -0.86 -9.80
N ALA A 63 8.14 -1.70 -10.10
CA ALA A 63 7.91 -3.06 -10.58
C ALA A 63 7.68 -4.02 -9.38
N PRO A 64 6.88 -5.08 -9.54
CA PRO A 64 6.69 -6.08 -8.49
C PRO A 64 7.99 -6.69 -7.96
N ALA A 65 8.95 -6.98 -8.86
CA ALA A 65 10.24 -7.55 -8.48
C ALA A 65 11.08 -6.59 -7.63
N THR A 66 11.06 -5.29 -7.95
CA THR A 66 11.76 -4.25 -7.20
C THR A 66 11.20 -4.13 -5.78
N LEU A 67 9.87 -4.08 -5.64
CA LEU A 67 9.25 -4.04 -4.30
C LEU A 67 9.58 -5.32 -3.51
N ALA A 68 9.55 -6.49 -4.13
CA ALA A 68 9.90 -7.73 -3.47
C ALA A 68 11.36 -7.76 -2.98
N ALA A 69 12.29 -7.22 -3.78
CA ALA A 69 13.70 -7.09 -3.39
C ALA A 69 13.87 -6.10 -2.23
N PHE A 70 13.22 -4.93 -2.30
CA PHE A 70 13.23 -3.95 -1.22
C PHE A 70 12.74 -4.54 0.10
N LEU A 71 11.59 -5.22 0.11
CA LEU A 71 11.02 -5.83 1.32
C LEU A 71 11.95 -6.90 1.93
N ARG A 72 12.67 -7.66 1.10
CA ARG A 72 13.67 -8.62 1.60
C ARG A 72 14.86 -7.90 2.23
N GLY A 73 15.38 -6.85 1.60
CA GLY A 73 16.48 -6.04 2.14
C GLY A 73 16.11 -5.36 3.45
N ALA A 74 14.94 -4.71 3.50
CA ALA A 74 14.43 -4.08 4.72
C ALA A 74 14.29 -5.10 5.86
N LYS A 75 13.76 -6.30 5.58
CA LYS A 75 13.65 -7.36 6.59
C LYS A 75 15.00 -7.91 7.05
N ALA A 76 16.03 -7.82 6.22
CA ALA A 76 17.40 -8.22 6.54
C ALA A 76 18.19 -7.11 7.24
N GLY A 77 17.57 -5.95 7.53
CA GLY A 77 18.24 -4.79 8.14
C GLY A 77 19.26 -4.11 7.22
N THR A 78 19.13 -4.29 5.89
CA THR A 78 20.03 -3.67 4.91
C THR A 78 20.02 -2.14 4.95
N PHE A 79 18.99 -1.53 5.54
CA PHE A 79 18.77 -0.09 5.54
C PHE A 79 18.76 0.53 6.95
N ASP A 80 19.22 -0.20 7.98
CA ASP A 80 19.15 0.22 9.39
C ASP A 80 20.38 1.00 9.88
N ALA A 81 21.18 1.56 8.97
CA ALA A 81 22.42 2.26 9.27
C ALA A 81 22.21 3.60 9.99
#